data_AF-A0A832MK04-F1
#
_entry.id   AF-A0A832MK04-F1
#
_cell.length_a   1.000
_cell.length_b   1.000
_cell.length_c   1.000
_cell.angle_alpha   90.00
_cell.angle_beta   90.00
_cell.angle_gamma   90.00
#
_symmetry.space_group_name_H-M   'P 1'
#
loop_
_entity.id
_entity.type
_entity.pdbx_description
1 polymer ?
#
loop_
_entity_poly.entity_id
_entity_poly.type
_entity_poly.pdbx_seq_one_letter_code
_entity_poly.pdbx_strand_id
1 'polypeptide(L)'
;MFAVILSTLTIVVCYVYYRQLQKVRKEYENAKAVVDDIVFSFNRQLKQEAERVGLIACKVDAAISKGDNAKKAVEDVCRKVESLEGRVNSLASEKEVNTKRVEEIAKTLQESINVQRDLAARLAAVEERTKYPAVASDAKIEAVIPIKKEKALAPLTDTEVSVLDMLASEGPKTAPEIKERIKLSREHTARLMKKLYEEGYLDRDTSKIPFRYSVKEEMRRLLKRTESESAQQQS
;
A
#
# COMPACT_ATOMS: atom_id res chain seq x y z
N MET A 1 31.24 -79.11 -95.85
CA MET A 1 32.40 -78.28 -95.44
C MET A 1 31.99 -76.84 -95.12
N PHE A 2 31.32 -76.11 -96.03
CA PHE A 2 30.89 -74.72 -95.79
C PHE A 2 29.99 -74.48 -94.57
N ALA A 3 28.99 -75.34 -94.34
CA ALA A 3 28.10 -75.22 -93.17
C ALA A 3 28.86 -75.37 -91.84
N VAL A 4 29.87 -76.23 -91.79
CA VAL A 4 30.71 -76.43 -90.60
C VAL A 4 31.57 -75.20 -90.34
N ILE A 5 32.18 -74.63 -91.39
CA ILE A 5 32.98 -73.39 -91.29
C ILE A 5 32.09 -72.23 -90.79
N LEU A 6 30.88 -72.09 -91.35
CA LEU A 6 29.93 -71.06 -90.95
C LEU A 6 29.50 -71.21 -89.47
N SER A 7 29.19 -72.42 -89.02
CA SER A 7 28.86 -72.70 -87.62
C SER A 7 30.02 -72.42 -86.66
N THR A 8 31.26 -72.72 -87.06
CA THR A 8 32.43 -72.39 -86.21
C THR A 8 32.64 -70.89 -86.09
N LEU A 9 32.42 -70.14 -87.18
CA LEU A 9 32.53 -68.68 -87.17
C LEU A 9 31.47 -68.04 -86.26
N THR A 10 30.22 -68.51 -86.31
CA THR A 10 29.15 -67.99 -85.45
C THR A 10 29.41 -68.29 -83.97
N ILE A 11 29.92 -69.47 -83.63
CA ILE A 11 30.29 -69.82 -82.25
C ILE A 11 31.40 -68.90 -81.73
N VAL A 12 32.42 -68.61 -82.55
CA VAL A 12 33.50 -67.68 -82.17
C VAL A 12 32.96 -66.26 -81.95
N VAL A 13 32.10 -65.78 -82.85
CA VAL A 13 31.46 -64.46 -82.70
C VAL A 13 30.61 -64.42 -81.42
N CYS A 14 29.76 -65.42 -81.18
CA CYS A 14 28.99 -65.54 -79.94
C CYS A 14 29.89 -65.57 -78.69
N TYR A 15 31.03 -66.27 -78.74
CA TYR A 15 31.99 -66.30 -77.63
C TYR A 15 32.62 -64.93 -77.36
N VAL A 16 33.00 -64.20 -78.41
CA VAL A 16 33.54 -62.83 -78.27
C VAL A 16 32.48 -61.88 -77.69
N TYR A 17 31.25 -61.92 -78.19
CA TYR A 17 30.14 -61.13 -77.65
C TYR A 17 29.83 -61.48 -76.19
N TYR A 18 29.83 -62.77 -75.84
CA TYR A 18 29.63 -63.20 -74.45
C TYR A 18 30.73 -62.65 -73.53
N ARG A 19 31.99 -62.68 -73.98
CA ARG A 19 33.11 -62.07 -73.24
C ARG A 19 32.96 -60.55 -73.09
N GLN A 20 32.48 -59.86 -74.11
CA GLN A 20 32.22 -58.42 -74.06
C GLN A 20 31.10 -58.10 -73.05
N LEU A 21 29.98 -58.83 -73.11
CA LEU A 21 28.88 -58.66 -72.15
C LEU A 21 29.31 -58.88 -70.70
N GLN A 22 30.13 -59.89 -70.45
CA GLN A 22 30.68 -60.17 -69.12
C GLN A 22 31.51 -59.00 -68.58
N LYS A 23 32.33 -58.34 -69.42
CA LYS A 23 33.11 -57.16 -69.02
C LYS A 23 32.21 -55.97 -68.69
N VAL A 24 31.26 -55.65 -69.57
CA VAL A 24 30.31 -54.54 -69.37
C VAL A 24 29.46 -54.78 -68.13
N ARG A 25 29.00 -56.02 -67.89
CA ARG A 25 28.25 -56.36 -66.67
C ARG A 25 29.06 -56.10 -65.41
N LYS A 26 30.35 -56.40 -65.42
CA LYS A 26 31.23 -56.14 -64.27
C LYS A 26 31.41 -54.65 -64.02
N GLU A 27 31.60 -53.85 -65.07
CA GLU A 27 31.69 -52.38 -64.96
C GLU A 27 30.35 -51.77 -64.48
N TYR A 28 29.22 -52.30 -64.95
CA TYR A 28 27.89 -51.88 -64.51
C TYR A 28 27.65 -52.19 -63.02
N GLU A 29 27.96 -53.39 -62.54
CA GLU A 29 27.80 -53.74 -61.12
C GLU A 29 28.67 -52.85 -60.23
N ASN A 30 29.89 -52.52 -60.66
CA ASN A 30 30.75 -51.58 -59.93
C ASN A 30 30.13 -50.18 -59.88
N ALA A 31 29.64 -49.67 -61.01
CA ALA A 31 29.00 -48.36 -61.06
C ALA A 31 27.72 -48.31 -60.23
N LYS A 32 26.91 -49.38 -60.29
CA LYS A 32 25.70 -49.54 -59.49
C LYS A 32 26.01 -49.54 -58.00
N ALA A 33 27.05 -50.25 -57.56
CA ALA A 33 27.46 -50.26 -56.16
C ALA A 33 27.83 -48.86 -55.65
N VAL A 34 28.53 -48.06 -56.47
CA VAL A 34 28.87 -46.67 -56.13
C VAL A 34 27.62 -45.79 -56.05
N VAL A 35 26.69 -45.93 -57.00
CA VAL A 35 25.43 -45.17 -56.99
C VAL A 35 24.56 -45.56 -55.80
N ASP A 36 24.45 -46.85 -55.49
CA ASP A 36 23.71 -47.34 -54.34
C ASP A 36 24.29 -46.75 -53.03
N ASP A 37 25.61 -46.76 -52.87
CA ASP A 37 26.28 -46.14 -51.71
C ASP A 37 25.98 -44.63 -51.59
N ILE A 38 26.03 -43.91 -52.72
CA ILE A 38 25.64 -42.49 -52.77
C ILE A 38 24.17 -42.33 -52.33
N VAL A 39 23.24 -43.09 -52.91
CA VAL A 39 21.81 -43.01 -52.57
C VAL A 39 21.55 -43.31 -51.10
N PHE A 40 22.20 -44.34 -50.55
CA PHE A 40 22.11 -44.67 -49.12
C PHE A 40 22.66 -43.54 -48.25
N SER A 41 23.78 -42.93 -48.63
CA SER A 41 24.37 -41.81 -47.90
C SER A 41 23.46 -40.57 -47.91
N PHE A 42 22.84 -40.25 -49.04
CA PHE A 42 21.89 -39.14 -49.17
C PHE A 42 20.63 -39.40 -48.37
N ASN A 43 20.06 -40.61 -48.42
CA ASN A 43 18.90 -40.96 -47.61
C ASN A 43 19.21 -40.82 -46.11
N ARG A 44 20.39 -41.30 -45.68
CA ARG A 44 20.86 -41.11 -44.29
C ARG A 44 20.99 -39.65 -43.92
N GLN A 45 21.58 -38.82 -44.79
CA GLN A 45 21.72 -37.38 -44.57
C GLN A 45 20.37 -36.67 -44.53
N LEU A 46 19.45 -36.98 -45.44
CA LEU A 46 18.10 -36.42 -45.46
C LEU A 46 17.34 -36.73 -44.17
N LYS A 47 17.45 -37.96 -43.67
CA LYS A 47 16.84 -38.34 -42.39
C LYS A 47 17.45 -37.55 -41.23
N GLN A 48 18.77 -37.40 -41.19
CA GLN A 48 19.45 -36.64 -40.15
C GLN A 48 19.10 -35.15 -40.20
N GLU A 49 19.00 -34.56 -41.39
CA GLU A 49 18.59 -33.17 -41.57
C GLU A 49 17.11 -32.96 -41.21
N ALA A 50 16.22 -33.91 -41.54
CA ALA A 50 14.83 -33.84 -41.11
C ALA A 50 14.69 -33.82 -39.58
N GLU A 51 15.47 -34.65 -38.86
CA GLU A 51 15.53 -34.63 -37.40
C GLU A 51 16.06 -33.30 -36.85
N ARG A 52 17.12 -32.73 -37.47
CA ARG A 52 17.65 -31.41 -37.09
C ARG A 52 16.63 -30.29 -37.29
N VAL A 53 15.95 -30.29 -38.43
CA VAL A 53 14.87 -29.32 -38.72
C VAL A 53 13.74 -29.45 -37.69
N GLY A 54 13.37 -30.68 -37.31
CA GLY A 54 12.41 -30.91 -36.23
C GLY A 54 12.86 -30.32 -34.89
N LEU A 55 14.12 -30.51 -34.50
CA LEU A 55 14.68 -29.90 -33.28
C LEU A 55 14.71 -28.37 -33.34
N ILE A 56 15.03 -27.80 -34.49
CA ILE A 56 15.01 -26.35 -34.70
C ILE A 56 13.58 -25.83 -34.58
N ALA A 57 12.59 -26.49 -35.18
CA ALA A 57 11.18 -26.14 -35.07
C ALA A 57 10.74 -26.12 -33.59
N CYS A 58 11.04 -27.18 -32.81
CA CYS A 58 10.73 -27.21 -31.38
C CYS A 58 11.39 -26.06 -30.60
N LYS A 59 12.65 -25.71 -30.92
CA LYS A 59 13.35 -24.58 -30.29
C LYS A 59 12.72 -23.24 -30.66
N VAL A 60 12.28 -23.09 -31.90
CA VAL A 60 11.57 -21.89 -32.38
C VAL A 60 10.22 -21.76 -31.67
N ASP A 61 9.44 -22.83 -31.58
CA ASP A 61 8.16 -22.83 -30.84
C ASP A 61 8.35 -22.49 -29.35
N ALA A 62 9.40 -23.02 -28.72
CA ALA A 62 9.77 -22.68 -27.35
C ALA A 62 10.19 -21.21 -27.20
N ALA A 63 10.86 -20.63 -28.19
CA ALA A 63 11.21 -19.20 -28.19
C ALA A 63 9.97 -18.32 -28.40
N ILE A 64 9.07 -18.71 -29.32
CA ILE A 64 7.80 -18.01 -29.58
C ILE A 64 6.94 -17.99 -28.31
N SER A 65 6.77 -19.14 -27.64
CA SER A 65 5.99 -19.21 -26.39
C SER A 65 6.59 -18.36 -25.25
N LYS A 66 7.92 -18.31 -25.13
CA LYS A 66 8.59 -17.38 -24.20
C LYS A 66 8.36 -15.92 -24.60
N GLY A 67 8.38 -15.62 -25.90
CA GLY A 67 8.07 -14.29 -26.44
C GLY A 67 6.64 -13.86 -26.13
N ASP A 68 5.66 -14.75 -26.29
CA ASP A 68 4.25 -14.48 -25.96
C ASP A 68 4.05 -14.21 -24.46
N ASN A 69 4.75 -14.96 -23.60
CA ASN A 69 4.72 -14.71 -22.15
C ASN A 69 5.35 -13.36 -21.80
N ALA A 70 6.48 -13.00 -22.44
CA ALA A 70 7.09 -11.70 -22.26
C ALA A 70 6.16 -10.57 -22.76
N LYS A 71 5.47 -10.76 -23.89
CA LYS A 71 4.49 -9.81 -24.42
C LYS A 71 3.35 -9.57 -23.43
N LYS A 72 2.77 -10.63 -22.86
CA LYS A 72 1.71 -10.52 -21.83
C LYS A 72 2.21 -9.75 -20.60
N ALA A 73 3.42 -10.05 -20.13
CA ALA A 73 4.01 -9.33 -19.00
C ALA A 73 4.21 -7.84 -19.31
N VAL A 74 4.62 -7.49 -20.54
CA VAL A 74 4.74 -6.10 -20.99
C VAL A 74 3.36 -5.42 -21.04
N GLU A 75 2.33 -6.09 -21.57
CA GLU A 75 0.96 -5.55 -21.59
C GLU A 75 0.43 -5.26 -20.17
N ASP A 76 0.70 -6.15 -19.20
CA ASP A 76 0.32 -5.93 -17.80
C ASP A 76 1.08 -4.75 -17.16
N VAL A 77 2.36 -4.56 -17.51
CA VAL A 77 3.12 -3.39 -17.07
C VAL A 77 2.57 -2.11 -17.68
N CYS A 78 2.26 -2.10 -18.99
CA CYS A 78 1.66 -0.93 -19.64
C CYS A 78 0.34 -0.52 -18.97
N ARG A 79 -0.54 -1.48 -18.65
CA ARG A 79 -1.80 -1.21 -17.92
C ARG A 79 -1.54 -0.57 -16.54
N LYS A 80 -0.52 -1.05 -15.82
CA LYS A 80 -0.14 -0.46 -14.52
C LYS A 80 0.42 0.95 -14.68
N VAL A 81 1.18 1.21 -15.75
CA VAL A 81 1.71 2.53 -16.07
C VAL A 81 0.58 3.50 -16.41
N GLU A 82 -0.39 3.11 -17.24
CA GLU A 82 -1.58 3.92 -17.54
C GLU A 82 -2.38 4.26 -16.27
N SER A 83 -2.56 3.28 -15.38
CA SER A 83 -3.22 3.52 -14.09
C SER A 83 -2.44 4.49 -13.19
N LEU A 84 -1.11 4.35 -13.15
CA LEU A 84 -0.24 5.27 -12.41
C LEU A 84 -0.28 6.68 -13.00
N GLU A 85 -0.26 6.80 -14.33
CA GLU A 85 -0.37 8.08 -15.04
C GLU A 85 -1.68 8.79 -14.68
N GLY A 86 -2.81 8.07 -14.67
CA GLY A 86 -4.10 8.60 -14.21
C GLY A 86 -4.05 9.12 -12.78
N ARG A 87 -3.40 8.39 -11.86
CA ARG A 87 -3.23 8.81 -10.46
C ARG A 87 -2.28 10.00 -10.30
N VAL A 88 -1.24 10.08 -11.12
CA VAL A 88 -0.31 11.23 -11.13
C VAL A 88 -1.04 12.47 -11.62
N ASN A 89 -1.86 12.36 -12.66
CA ASN A 89 -2.65 13.47 -13.19
C ASN A 89 -3.70 13.96 -12.19
N SER A 90 -4.40 13.04 -11.49
CA SER A 90 -5.33 13.44 -10.43
C SER A 90 -4.61 14.14 -9.28
N LEU A 91 -3.46 13.62 -8.85
CA LEU A 91 -2.67 14.22 -7.78
C LEU A 91 -2.10 15.59 -8.18
N ALA A 92 -1.71 15.76 -9.44
CA ALA A 92 -1.26 17.04 -9.99
C ALA A 92 -2.39 18.08 -9.93
N SER A 93 -3.62 17.70 -10.30
CA SER A 93 -4.80 18.56 -10.19
C SER A 93 -5.13 18.93 -8.74
N GLU A 94 -5.11 17.96 -7.83
CA GLU A 94 -5.30 18.22 -6.39
C GLU A 94 -4.23 19.15 -5.82
N LYS A 95 -2.96 18.97 -6.23
CA LYS A 95 -1.86 19.84 -5.83
C LYS A 95 -2.13 21.28 -6.28
N GLU A 96 -2.60 21.50 -7.51
CA GLU A 96 -2.92 22.84 -8.01
C GLU A 96 -4.03 23.52 -7.19
N VAL A 97 -5.11 22.79 -6.89
CA VAL A 97 -6.22 23.30 -6.06
C VAL A 97 -5.73 23.63 -4.65
N ASN A 98 -4.94 22.74 -4.06
CA ASN A 98 -4.40 22.95 -2.71
C ASN A 98 -3.43 24.13 -2.67
N THR A 99 -2.61 24.33 -3.71
CA THR A 99 -1.74 25.51 -3.78
C THR A 99 -2.53 26.82 -3.80
N LYS A 100 -3.64 26.89 -4.56
CA LYS A 100 -4.53 28.06 -4.59
C LYS A 100 -5.17 28.32 -3.22
N ARG A 101 -5.64 27.27 -2.55
CA ARG A 101 -6.23 27.37 -1.20
C ARG A 101 -5.22 27.85 -0.17
N VAL A 102 -3.98 27.37 -0.22
CA VAL A 102 -2.92 27.82 0.68
C VAL A 102 -2.59 29.29 0.46
N GLU A 103 -2.57 29.75 -0.80
CA GLU A 103 -2.35 31.15 -1.13
C GLU A 103 -3.50 32.06 -0.62
N GLU A 104 -4.75 31.61 -0.75
CA GLU A 104 -5.92 32.33 -0.22
C GLU A 104 -5.89 32.42 1.31
N ILE A 105 -5.53 31.32 2.00
CA ILE A 105 -5.35 31.31 3.45
C ILE A 105 -4.21 32.26 3.87
N ALA A 106 -3.09 32.26 3.14
CA ALA A 106 -1.99 33.18 3.42
C ALA A 106 -2.43 34.65 3.30
N LYS A 107 -3.26 34.98 2.30
CA LYS A 107 -3.82 36.32 2.12
C LYS A 107 -4.75 36.72 3.27
N THR A 108 -5.69 35.86 3.65
CA THR A 108 -6.63 36.13 4.76
C THR A 108 -5.94 36.24 6.12
N LEU A 109 -4.88 35.46 6.36
CA LEU A 109 -4.01 35.61 7.53
C LEU A 109 -3.31 36.96 7.52
N GLN A 110 -2.76 37.39 6.38
CA GLN A 110 -2.11 38.68 6.26
C GLN A 110 -3.08 39.84 6.58
N GLU A 111 -4.30 39.77 6.06
CA GLU A 111 -5.37 40.74 6.35
C GLU A 111 -5.71 40.75 7.85
N SER A 112 -5.86 39.58 8.47
CA SER A 112 -6.15 39.45 9.91
C SER A 112 -5.02 40.00 10.79
N ILE A 113 -3.76 39.76 10.43
CA ILE A 113 -2.59 40.32 11.11
C ILE A 113 -2.60 41.85 11.02
N ASN A 114 -2.92 42.40 9.85
CA ASN A 114 -3.00 43.85 9.67
C ASN A 114 -4.11 44.47 10.53
N VAL A 115 -5.28 43.83 10.60
CA VAL A 115 -6.39 44.26 11.48
C VAL A 115 -5.98 44.19 12.95
N GLN A 116 -5.35 43.11 13.41
CA GLN A 116 -4.86 43.00 14.79
C GLN A 116 -3.84 44.08 15.11
N ARG A 117 -2.97 44.43 14.16
CA ARG A 117 -1.97 45.49 14.33
C ARG A 117 -2.62 46.87 14.45
N ASP A 118 -3.62 47.17 13.63
CA ASP A 118 -4.40 48.41 13.74
C ASP A 118 -5.14 48.50 15.08
N LEU A 119 -5.77 47.39 15.49
CA LEU A 119 -6.52 47.32 16.75
C LEU A 119 -5.59 47.44 17.96
N ALA A 120 -4.40 46.83 17.93
CA ALA A 120 -3.37 47.00 18.95
C ALA A 120 -2.84 48.44 19.02
N ALA A 121 -2.64 49.10 17.87
CA ALA A 121 -2.24 50.51 17.84
C ALA A 121 -3.32 51.43 18.44
N ARG A 122 -4.61 51.14 18.19
CA ARG A 122 -5.73 51.85 18.80
C ARG A 122 -5.82 51.60 20.30
N LEU A 123 -5.63 50.36 20.76
CA LEU A 123 -5.59 50.02 22.19
C LEU A 123 -4.49 50.80 22.91
N ALA A 124 -3.27 50.87 22.36
CA ALA A 124 -2.18 51.65 22.93
C ALA A 124 -2.52 53.16 23.03
N ALA A 125 -3.20 53.71 22.01
CA ALA A 125 -3.65 55.11 22.04
C ALA A 125 -4.77 55.38 23.07
N VAL A 126 -5.63 54.37 23.33
CA VAL A 126 -6.64 54.43 24.39
C VAL A 126 -6.01 54.28 25.78
N GLU A 127 -5.01 53.42 25.91
CA GLU A 127 -4.25 53.20 27.15
C GLU A 127 -3.44 54.44 27.57
N GLU A 128 -2.93 55.22 26.61
CA GLU A 128 -2.36 56.55 26.91
C GLU A 128 -3.40 57.56 27.39
N ARG A 129 -4.66 57.46 26.93
CA ARG A 129 -5.77 58.31 27.39
C ARG A 129 -6.33 57.92 28.76
N THR A 130 -6.10 56.68 29.22
CA THR A 130 -6.54 56.20 30.54
C THR A 130 -5.46 56.28 31.63
N LYS A 131 -4.35 57.00 31.41
CA LYS A 131 -3.42 57.42 32.48
C LYS A 131 -4.06 58.46 33.42
N TYR A 132 -5.08 58.03 34.16
CA TYR A 132 -5.54 58.61 35.43
C TYR A 132 -5.73 57.44 36.40
N PRO A 133 -5.18 57.49 37.62
CA PRO A 133 -5.05 56.30 38.46
C PRO A 133 -6.40 55.94 39.09
N ALA A 134 -6.93 54.76 38.73
CA ALA A 134 -8.00 54.13 39.49
C ALA A 134 -7.40 53.50 40.75
N VAL A 135 -8.01 53.88 41.87
CA VAL A 135 -7.69 53.51 43.24
C VAL A 135 -7.92 52.00 43.47
N ALA A 136 -6.91 51.38 44.09
CA ALA A 136 -6.91 50.21 44.96
C ALA A 136 -8.15 49.29 44.99
N SER A 137 -7.96 48.01 44.64
CA SER A 137 -7.65 46.97 45.63
C SER A 137 -7.43 45.65 44.91
N ASP A 138 -6.31 44.99 45.16
CA ASP A 138 -6.16 43.58 44.81
C ASP A 138 -5.48 42.84 45.95
N ALA A 139 -6.30 42.09 46.67
CA ALA A 139 -5.87 41.15 47.67
C ALA A 139 -5.30 39.92 46.95
N LYS A 140 -3.99 39.74 47.09
CA LYS A 140 -3.23 38.48 47.14
C LYS A 140 -3.96 37.24 46.59
N ILE A 141 -3.61 36.82 45.37
CA ILE A 141 -3.73 35.41 44.95
C ILE A 141 -2.44 34.98 44.27
N GLU A 142 -1.73 34.08 44.95
CA GLU A 142 -0.59 33.31 44.45
C GLU A 142 -0.99 32.46 43.24
N ALA A 143 -0.03 32.31 42.34
CA ALA A 143 -0.15 31.69 41.04
C ALA A 143 -0.61 30.23 41.09
N VAL A 144 -1.70 29.93 40.37
CA VAL A 144 -1.98 28.60 39.80
C VAL A 144 -2.56 28.80 38.39
N ILE A 145 -1.98 28.06 37.45
CA ILE A 145 -2.28 27.91 36.01
C ILE A 145 -3.76 28.24 35.65
N PRO A 146 -4.02 29.10 34.64
CA PRO A 146 -5.39 29.47 34.28
C PRO A 146 -6.14 28.26 33.71
N ILE A 147 -7.02 27.68 34.52
CA ILE A 147 -8.11 26.83 34.04
C ILE A 147 -9.08 27.76 33.32
N LYS A 148 -9.33 27.52 32.03
CA LYS A 148 -10.37 28.20 31.25
C LYS A 148 -11.72 27.99 31.95
N LYS A 149 -12.12 28.95 32.78
CA LYS A 149 -13.34 28.97 33.60
C LYS A 149 -14.64 29.18 32.80
N GLU A 150 -14.62 28.99 31.48
CA GLU A 150 -15.79 29.28 30.64
C GLU A 150 -16.60 28.03 30.23
N LYS A 151 -16.25 26.83 30.73
CA LYS A 151 -17.01 25.60 30.42
C LYS A 151 -17.27 24.64 31.59
N ALA A 152 -17.10 25.09 32.84
CA ALA A 152 -17.37 24.29 34.05
C ALA A 152 -18.87 24.21 34.43
N LEU A 153 -19.79 24.54 33.52
CA LEU A 153 -21.25 24.48 33.71
C LEU A 153 -21.97 23.82 32.52
N ALA A 154 -21.30 22.90 31.82
CA ALA A 154 -22.05 21.95 30.99
C ALA A 154 -22.78 20.98 31.93
N PRO A 155 -24.09 20.70 31.74
CA PRO A 155 -24.76 19.67 32.51
C PRO A 155 -24.03 18.34 32.25
N LEU A 156 -23.32 17.86 33.26
CA LEU A 156 -22.75 16.52 33.27
C LEU A 156 -23.91 15.54 33.09
N THR A 157 -23.74 14.59 32.18
CA THR A 157 -24.71 13.49 32.02
C THR A 157 -24.68 12.60 33.26
N ASP A 158 -25.80 11.96 33.62
CA ASP A 158 -25.90 11.12 34.84
C ASP A 158 -24.79 10.05 34.92
N THR A 159 -24.35 9.55 33.75
CA THR A 159 -23.25 8.59 33.63
C THR A 159 -21.88 9.19 33.93
N GLU A 160 -21.65 10.47 33.63
CA GLU A 160 -20.40 11.18 33.93
C GLU A 160 -20.28 11.43 35.43
N VAL A 161 -21.37 11.89 36.07
CA VAL A 161 -21.43 12.09 37.52
C VAL A 161 -21.18 10.78 38.26
N SER A 162 -21.81 9.68 37.83
CA SER A 162 -21.63 8.38 38.48
C SER A 162 -20.20 7.85 38.39
N VAL A 163 -19.46 8.16 37.31
CA VAL A 163 -18.05 7.76 37.19
C VAL A 163 -17.14 8.64 38.04
N LEU A 164 -17.40 9.95 38.10
CA LEU A 164 -16.63 10.87 38.93
C LEU A 164 -16.80 10.56 40.42
N ASP A 165 -18.01 10.26 40.85
CA ASP A 165 -18.32 9.84 42.23
C ASP A 165 -17.60 8.52 42.60
N MET A 166 -17.70 7.51 41.73
CA MET A 166 -16.99 6.23 41.93
C MET A 166 -15.48 6.42 42.10
N LEU A 167 -14.84 7.22 41.24
CA LEU A 167 -13.40 7.46 41.31
C LEU A 167 -13.00 8.34 42.50
N ALA A 168 -13.92 9.18 43.00
CA ALA A 168 -13.73 9.94 44.23
C ALA A 168 -13.75 9.01 45.46
N SER A 169 -14.71 8.09 45.52
CA SER A 169 -14.92 7.17 46.64
C SER A 169 -13.96 5.98 46.66
N GLU A 170 -13.74 5.33 45.51
CA GLU A 170 -13.01 4.05 45.42
C GLU A 170 -11.54 4.23 44.94
N GLY A 171 -11.15 5.44 44.54
CA GLY A 171 -9.79 5.76 44.15
C GLY A 171 -9.46 5.44 42.68
N PRO A 172 -8.16 5.46 42.31
CA PRO A 172 -7.74 5.35 40.92
C PRO A 172 -8.04 3.97 40.32
N LYS A 173 -8.77 3.93 39.20
CA LYS A 173 -9.19 2.70 38.52
C LYS A 173 -8.83 2.66 37.06
N THR A 174 -8.85 1.46 36.51
CA THR A 174 -8.54 1.20 35.10
C THR A 174 -9.82 1.26 34.24
N ALA A 175 -9.73 1.66 32.96
CA ALA A 175 -10.88 1.69 32.04
C ALA A 175 -11.72 0.39 31.99
N PRO A 176 -11.16 -0.84 32.05
CA PRO A 176 -11.93 -2.08 32.12
C PRO A 176 -12.76 -2.23 33.41
N GLU A 177 -12.24 -1.77 34.56
CA GLU A 177 -12.92 -1.82 35.85
C GLU A 177 -14.08 -0.82 35.88
N ILE A 178 -13.89 0.37 35.29
CA ILE A 178 -14.94 1.38 35.15
C ILE A 178 -16.06 0.86 34.24
N LYS A 179 -15.70 0.19 33.12
CA LYS A 179 -16.65 -0.43 32.19
C LYS A 179 -17.56 -1.44 32.88
N GLU A 180 -17.00 -2.30 33.74
CA GLU A 180 -17.75 -3.34 34.46
C GLU A 180 -18.84 -2.74 35.36
N ARG A 181 -18.55 -1.61 36.00
CA ARG A 181 -19.47 -0.92 36.91
C ARG A 181 -20.56 -0.14 36.16
N ILE A 182 -20.23 0.54 35.06
CA ILE A 182 -21.21 1.32 34.29
C ILE A 182 -22.00 0.50 33.25
N LYS A 183 -21.63 -0.78 33.05
CA LYS A 183 -22.24 -1.71 32.09
C LYS A 183 -22.38 -1.15 30.66
N LEU A 184 -21.46 -0.27 30.24
CA LEU A 184 -21.40 0.26 28.88
C LEU A 184 -20.41 -0.52 28.00
N SER A 185 -20.46 -0.30 26.68
CA SER A 185 -19.45 -0.81 25.75
C SER A 185 -18.05 -0.29 26.10
N ARG A 186 -17.03 -1.09 25.79
CA ARG A 186 -15.60 -0.71 25.91
C ARG A 186 -15.30 0.59 25.18
N GLU A 187 -15.94 0.81 24.03
CA GLU A 187 -15.76 2.01 23.22
C GLU A 187 -16.41 3.25 23.87
N HIS A 188 -17.63 3.13 24.37
CA HIS A 188 -18.31 4.23 25.06
C HIS A 188 -17.55 4.65 26.31
N THR A 189 -17.04 3.69 27.08
CA THR A 189 -16.22 3.96 28.27
C THR A 189 -14.93 4.69 27.90
N ALA A 190 -14.24 4.27 26.83
CA ALA A 190 -13.03 4.94 26.36
C ALA A 190 -13.30 6.38 25.88
N ARG A 191 -14.40 6.60 25.15
CA ARG A 191 -14.82 7.94 24.71
C ARG A 191 -15.16 8.84 25.90
N LEU A 192 -15.85 8.31 26.90
CA LEU A 192 -16.19 9.02 28.12
C LEU A 192 -14.94 9.43 28.92
N MET A 193 -14.01 8.50 29.13
CA MET A 193 -12.76 8.77 29.84
C MET A 193 -11.88 9.78 29.10
N LYS A 194 -11.87 9.73 27.76
CA LYS A 194 -11.17 10.72 26.94
C LYS A 194 -11.80 12.11 27.10
N LYS A 195 -13.13 12.21 27.05
CA LYS A 195 -13.86 13.46 27.22
C LYS A 195 -13.60 14.09 28.60
N LEU A 196 -13.74 13.31 29.68
CA LEU A 196 -13.51 13.80 31.05
C LEU A 196 -12.06 14.21 31.31
N TYR A 197 -11.10 13.59 30.64
CA TYR A 197 -9.69 14.00 30.68
C TYR A 197 -9.46 15.32 29.92
N GLU A 198 -10.03 15.48 28.72
CA GLU A 198 -9.92 16.71 27.92
C GLU A 198 -10.61 17.91 28.60
N GLU A 199 -11.71 17.65 29.31
CA GLU A 199 -12.43 18.65 30.10
C GLU A 199 -11.73 18.96 31.44
N GLY A 200 -10.70 18.19 31.81
CA GLY A 200 -9.87 18.44 32.99
C GLY A 200 -10.45 17.94 34.31
N TYR A 201 -11.45 17.05 34.26
CA TYR A 201 -12.07 16.42 35.43
C TYR A 201 -11.26 15.23 35.96
N LEU A 202 -10.59 14.51 35.07
CA LEU A 202 -9.76 13.35 35.37
C LEU A 202 -8.29 13.59 35.01
N ASP A 203 -7.40 12.99 35.78
CA ASP A 203 -5.99 12.82 35.45
C ASP A 203 -5.73 11.37 35.03
N ARG A 204 -4.78 11.16 34.12
CA ARG A 204 -4.43 9.82 33.62
C ARG A 204 -2.98 9.52 33.91
N ASP A 205 -2.75 8.42 34.61
CA ASP A 205 -1.41 7.90 34.83
C ASP A 205 -0.98 7.09 33.59
N THR A 206 -0.06 7.67 32.81
CA THR A 206 0.51 7.03 31.61
C THR A 206 1.64 6.06 31.93
N SER A 207 1.99 5.87 33.20
CA SER A 207 3.14 5.04 33.61
C SER A 207 2.97 3.56 33.28
N LYS A 208 1.73 3.05 33.19
CA LYS A 208 1.43 1.64 32.88
C LYS A 208 0.20 1.52 31.98
N ILE A 209 0.19 0.50 31.11
CA ILE A 209 -0.97 0.13 30.28
C ILE A 209 -1.59 -1.13 30.89
N PRO A 210 -2.91 -1.20 31.08
CA PRO A 210 -3.91 -0.15 30.82
C PRO A 210 -3.83 1.05 31.77
N PHE A 211 -4.13 2.25 31.27
CA PHE A 211 -4.02 3.51 32.02
C PHE A 211 -4.94 3.54 33.24
N ARG A 212 -4.46 4.17 34.32
CA ARG A 212 -5.25 4.41 35.54
C ARG A 212 -5.75 5.85 35.54
N TYR A 213 -7.02 6.02 35.88
CA TYR A 213 -7.69 7.32 35.94
C TYR A 213 -7.91 7.71 37.39
N SER A 214 -7.57 8.94 37.74
CA SER A 214 -7.83 9.54 39.06
C SER A 214 -8.61 10.84 38.92
N VAL A 215 -9.49 11.13 39.88
CA VAL A 215 -10.19 12.43 39.92
C VAL A 215 -9.24 13.50 40.43
N LYS A 216 -9.21 14.64 39.73
CA LYS A 216 -8.43 15.82 40.12
C LYS A 216 -8.86 16.32 41.50
N GLU A 217 -7.91 16.79 42.32
CA GLU A 217 -8.21 17.22 43.70
C GLU A 217 -9.28 18.32 43.78
N GLU A 218 -9.30 19.24 42.82
CA GLU A 218 -10.31 20.30 42.70
C GLU A 218 -11.73 19.73 42.55
N MET A 219 -11.89 18.63 41.80
CA MET A 219 -13.19 17.98 41.62
C MET A 219 -13.60 17.16 42.83
N ARG A 220 -12.65 16.53 43.54
CA ARG A 220 -12.94 15.87 44.83
C ARG A 220 -13.52 16.84 45.85
N ARG A 221 -13.06 18.10 45.86
CA ARG A 221 -13.56 19.16 46.75
C ARG A 221 -14.98 19.60 46.38
N LEU A 222 -15.27 19.70 45.07
CA LEU A 222 -16.61 20.06 44.60
C LEU A 222 -17.63 18.95 44.91
N LEU A 223 -17.30 17.68 44.65
CA LEU A 223 -18.20 16.56 44.94
C LEU A 223 -18.52 16.44 46.44
N LYS A 224 -17.52 16.55 47.32
CA LYS A 224 -17.73 16.54 48.79
C LYS A 224 -18.64 17.68 49.27
N ARG A 225 -18.60 18.83 48.60
CA ARG A 225 -19.47 19.97 48.94
C ARG A 225 -20.91 19.71 48.50
N THR A 226 -21.11 19.14 47.32
CA THR A 226 -22.44 18.79 46.81
C THR A 226 -23.08 17.66 47.64
N GLU A 227 -22.30 16.71 48.17
CA GLU A 227 -22.80 15.70 49.12
C GLU A 227 -23.20 16.29 50.47
N SER A 228 -22.48 17.31 50.96
CA SER A 228 -22.87 18.02 52.19
C SER A 228 -24.12 18.89 52.04
N GLU A 229 -24.40 19.37 50.82
CA GLU A 229 -25.61 20.15 50.52
C GLU A 229 -26.83 19.24 50.26
N SER A 230 -26.65 18.02 49.72
CA SER A 230 -27.75 17.06 49.55
C SER A 230 -28.14 16.32 50.85
N ALA A 231 -27.22 16.22 51.82
CA ALA A 231 -27.50 15.63 53.14
C ALA A 231 -28.22 16.57 54.12
N GLN A 232 -28.29 17.88 53.85
CA GLN A 232 -29.03 18.86 54.67
C GLN A 232 -30.44 19.15 54.18
N GLN A 233 -30.87 18.58 53.04
CA GLN A 233 -32.23 18.73 52.52
C GLN A 233 -33.16 17.55 52.88
N GLN A 234 -32.69 16.59 53.69
CA GLN A 234 -33.48 15.46 54.21
C GLN A 234 -33.29 15.28 55.73
N SER A 235 -33.50 16.34 56.50
CA SER A 235 -33.92 16.24 57.91
C SER A 235 -35.04 17.24 58.19
#